data_AF-A0A8S1UZE8-F1
#
_entry.id   AF-A0A8S1UZE8-F1
#
_cell.length_a   1.000
_cell.length_b   1.000
_cell.length_c   1.000
_cell.angle_alpha   90.00
_cell.angle_beta   90.00
_cell.angle_gamma   90.00
#
_symmetry.space_group_name_H-M   'P 1'
#
loop_
_entity.id
_entity.type
_entity.pdbx_description
1 polymer ?
#
loop_
_entity_poly.entity_id
_entity_poly.type
_entity_poly.pdbx_seq_one_letter_code
_entity_poly.pdbx_strand_id
1 'polypeptide(L)'
;MIQEITNFSVPESPSCMDVSKEFLAIGTLDENVYLYSQPFQSKSNETILKNHLLGVIDLSINADETQIVVSSLDNYLRIWDIDDKKLISEIQCDAFANWKVRFYDSSIVVTSGEMGIINFYHVDTKERIQKIETDPIYYSSSLQIHDQLLAVGNEGGSLFLIDSKFQKKAIKPHSKPIKTILFLDNNKILTGSEDGLIKLIDLEKFEIIQQFRGHKYGVMDFCKINEKSFVSCSTDRTIRVWDVNQIYSQKHIQTMNDKPGGISGIRYKNDQIIAAHDCGIISFYAL
;
A
#
# COMPACT_ATOMS: atom_id res chain seq x y z
N MET A 1 25.51 -4.21 5.02
CA MET A 1 25.21 -4.45 3.59
C MET A 1 23.85 -5.11 3.59
N ILE A 2 22.87 -4.59 2.86
CA ILE A 2 21.54 -5.23 2.85
C ILE A 2 21.66 -6.45 1.94
N GLN A 3 21.37 -7.64 2.46
CA GLN A 3 21.61 -8.91 1.77
C GLN A 3 20.33 -9.73 1.70
N GLU A 4 20.10 -10.38 0.57
CA GLU A 4 19.01 -11.33 0.43
C GLU A 4 19.25 -12.56 1.30
N ILE A 5 18.26 -12.89 2.13
CA ILE A 5 18.27 -14.04 3.02
C ILE A 5 17.70 -15.26 2.29
N THR A 6 16.52 -15.09 1.70
CA THR A 6 15.77 -16.14 1.02
C THR A 6 14.67 -15.53 0.14
N ASN A 7 14.07 -16.35 -0.70
CA ASN A 7 12.90 -15.99 -1.49
C ASN A 7 12.00 -17.22 -1.73
N PHE A 8 10.76 -16.97 -2.13
CA PHE A 8 9.86 -18.00 -2.65
C PHE A 8 8.98 -17.43 -3.77
N SER A 9 8.41 -18.30 -4.59
CA SER A 9 7.45 -17.89 -5.63
C SER A 9 6.00 -17.99 -5.14
N VAL A 10 5.17 -17.03 -5.52
CA VAL A 10 3.70 -17.14 -5.48
C VAL A 10 3.18 -17.57 -6.87
N PRO A 11 1.97 -18.16 -6.97
CA PRO A 11 1.48 -18.72 -8.23
C PRO A 11 1.28 -17.72 -9.36
N GLU A 12 0.90 -16.49 -9.02
CA GLU A 12 0.71 -15.38 -9.97
C GLU A 12 1.34 -14.08 -9.43
N SER A 13 1.44 -13.06 -10.29
CA SER A 13 2.02 -11.77 -9.92
C SER A 13 1.30 -11.15 -8.70
N PRO A 14 2.03 -10.74 -7.65
CA PRO A 14 1.44 -10.10 -6.48
C PRO A 14 0.96 -8.68 -6.84
N SER A 15 -0.34 -8.44 -6.67
CA SER A 15 -0.95 -7.13 -6.90
C SER A 15 -0.85 -6.22 -5.68
N CYS A 16 -0.85 -6.81 -4.48
CA CYS A 16 -0.78 -6.11 -3.22
C CYS A 16 -0.23 -7.02 -2.11
N MET A 17 0.25 -6.41 -1.03
CA MET A 17 0.81 -7.11 0.11
C MET A 17 0.60 -6.28 1.37
N ASP A 18 0.41 -6.93 2.52
CA ASP A 18 0.44 -6.26 3.82
C ASP A 18 0.95 -7.22 4.90
N VAL A 19 1.44 -6.67 6.02
CA VAL A 19 2.09 -7.49 7.05
C VAL A 19 1.66 -7.07 8.45
N SER A 20 1.25 -8.05 9.26
CA SER A 20 0.96 -7.90 10.70
C SER A 20 2.11 -8.47 11.53
N LYS A 21 1.92 -8.66 12.84
CA LYS A 21 2.88 -9.40 13.68
C LYS A 21 2.97 -10.87 13.27
N GLU A 22 1.82 -11.49 13.06
CA GLU A 22 1.70 -12.93 12.89
C GLU A 22 1.58 -13.38 11.43
N PHE A 23 1.13 -12.50 10.52
CA PHE A 23 0.80 -12.86 9.15
C PHE A 23 1.41 -11.92 8.11
N LEU A 24 1.85 -12.50 7.00
CA LEU A 24 2.10 -11.81 5.74
C LEU A 24 0.96 -12.15 4.78
N ALA A 25 0.20 -11.14 4.35
CA ALA A 25 -0.90 -11.28 3.41
C ALA A 25 -0.48 -10.82 2.01
N ILE A 26 -0.74 -11.63 0.99
CA ILE A 26 -0.39 -11.35 -0.41
C ILE A 26 -1.62 -11.58 -1.27
N GLY A 27 -2.08 -10.53 -1.94
CA GLY A 27 -3.14 -10.62 -2.94
C GLY A 27 -2.54 -10.83 -4.32
N THR A 28 -3.19 -11.69 -5.10
CA THR A 28 -2.70 -12.12 -6.42
C THR A 28 -3.81 -12.02 -7.47
N LEU A 29 -3.39 -11.99 -8.74
CA LEU A 29 -4.32 -11.91 -9.87
C LEU A 29 -5.08 -13.22 -10.14
N ASP A 30 -4.71 -14.32 -9.49
CA ASP A 30 -5.42 -15.61 -9.52
C ASP A 30 -6.61 -15.68 -8.55
N GLU A 31 -7.14 -14.54 -8.13
CA GLU A 31 -8.35 -14.39 -7.29
C GLU A 31 -8.13 -14.76 -5.81
N ASN A 32 -6.92 -15.16 -5.43
CA ASN A 32 -6.62 -15.61 -4.07
C ASN A 32 -5.94 -14.54 -3.23
N VAL A 33 -6.07 -14.69 -1.90
CA VAL A 33 -5.17 -14.06 -0.93
C VAL A 33 -4.42 -15.16 -0.19
N TYR A 34 -3.10 -15.10 -0.24
CA TYR A 34 -2.20 -15.99 0.45
C TYR A 34 -1.78 -15.39 1.79
N LEU A 35 -2.04 -16.11 2.88
CA LEU A 35 -1.60 -15.76 4.23
C LEU A 35 -0.48 -16.69 4.67
N TYR A 36 0.67 -16.13 5.01
CA TYR A 36 1.81 -16.85 5.55
C TYR A 36 1.98 -16.51 7.04
N SER A 37 1.81 -17.50 7.92
CA SER A 37 2.10 -17.31 9.35
C SER A 37 3.61 -17.35 9.63
N GLN A 38 4.05 -16.71 10.72
CA GLN A 38 5.44 -16.77 11.16
C GLN A 38 5.97 -18.22 11.27
N PRO A 39 7.23 -18.49 10.87
CA PRO A 39 8.13 -17.60 10.12
C PRO A 39 7.65 -17.41 8.66
N PHE A 40 7.57 -16.15 8.21
CA PHE A 40 6.99 -15.78 6.91
C PHE A 40 7.65 -16.43 5.69
N GLN A 41 8.87 -16.93 5.83
CA GLN A 41 9.66 -17.50 4.74
C GLN A 41 9.23 -18.95 4.39
N SER A 42 8.33 -19.56 5.16
CA SER A 42 7.90 -20.94 4.96
C SER A 42 6.52 -21.05 4.30
N LYS A 43 6.47 -21.70 3.14
CA LYS A 43 5.19 -22.10 2.50
C LYS A 43 4.39 -23.13 3.30
N SER A 44 5.00 -23.81 4.29
CA SER A 44 4.27 -24.77 5.13
C SER A 44 3.15 -24.15 5.96
N ASN A 45 3.22 -22.84 6.16
CA ASN A 45 2.30 -22.07 7.00
C ASN A 45 1.31 -21.25 6.16
N GLU A 46 1.07 -21.69 4.92
CA GLU A 46 0.20 -21.01 3.97
C GLU A 46 -1.28 -21.35 4.25
N THR A 47 -2.10 -20.31 4.28
CA THR A 47 -3.56 -20.40 4.23
C THR A 47 -4.05 -19.57 3.05
N ILE A 48 -5.06 -20.05 2.34
CA ILE A 48 -5.62 -19.35 1.18
C ILE A 48 -7.03 -18.87 1.52
N LEU A 49 -7.27 -17.56 1.42
CA LEU A 49 -8.61 -16.99 1.46
C LEU A 49 -9.19 -17.01 0.04
N LYS A 50 -10.24 -17.82 -0.15
CA LYS A 50 -10.92 -18.02 -1.44
C LYS A 50 -12.33 -17.49 -1.36
N ASN A 51 -12.70 -16.57 -2.25
CA ASN A 51 -14.10 -16.20 -2.54
C ASN A 51 -14.19 -15.12 -3.65
N HIS A 52 -13.06 -14.51 -4.05
CA HIS A 52 -13.05 -13.50 -5.11
C HIS A 52 -13.31 -14.16 -6.47
N LEU A 53 -14.08 -13.49 -7.30
CA LEU A 53 -14.47 -14.00 -8.62
C LEU A 53 -13.59 -13.46 -9.74
N LEU A 54 -12.79 -12.43 -9.45
CA LEU A 54 -11.78 -11.85 -10.30
C LEU A 54 -10.55 -11.45 -9.45
N GLY A 55 -9.44 -11.13 -10.10
CA GLY A 55 -8.16 -10.84 -9.44
C GLY A 55 -8.25 -9.81 -8.30
N VAL A 56 -7.45 -10.03 -7.26
CA VAL A 56 -7.32 -9.12 -6.12
C VAL A 56 -6.58 -7.86 -6.56
N ILE A 57 -7.05 -6.68 -6.13
CA ILE A 57 -6.47 -5.38 -6.49
C ILE A 57 -5.61 -4.83 -5.35
N ASP A 58 -6.18 -4.74 -4.16
CA ASP A 58 -5.57 -4.13 -2.98
C ASP A 58 -6.12 -4.77 -1.71
N LEU A 59 -5.33 -4.76 -0.65
CA LEU A 59 -5.72 -5.28 0.65
C LEU A 59 -5.14 -4.43 1.78
N SER A 60 -5.74 -4.55 2.96
CA SER A 60 -5.24 -3.90 4.18
C SER A 60 -5.58 -4.74 5.40
N ILE A 61 -4.64 -4.86 6.33
CA ILE A 61 -4.87 -5.34 7.68
C ILE A 61 -5.29 -4.14 8.55
N ASN A 62 -6.24 -4.30 9.45
CA ASN A 62 -6.62 -3.23 10.39
C ASN A 62 -5.60 -3.07 11.54
N ALA A 63 -5.69 -1.96 12.27
CA ALA A 63 -4.68 -1.60 13.28
C ALA A 63 -4.59 -2.57 14.48
N ASP A 64 -5.70 -3.23 14.83
CA ASP A 64 -5.74 -4.25 15.89
C ASP A 64 -5.31 -5.65 15.39
N GLU A 65 -5.01 -5.79 14.09
CA GLU A 65 -4.57 -7.03 13.44
C GLU A 65 -5.60 -8.18 13.56
N THR A 66 -6.90 -7.87 13.63
CA THR A 66 -7.98 -8.87 13.70
C THR A 66 -8.69 -9.10 12.36
N GLN A 67 -8.64 -8.13 11.44
CA GLN A 67 -9.37 -8.19 10.17
C GLN A 67 -8.51 -7.84 8.96
N ILE A 68 -8.83 -8.47 7.83
CA ILE A 68 -8.31 -8.11 6.51
C ILE A 68 -9.47 -7.65 5.63
N VAL A 69 -9.32 -6.49 5.00
CA VAL A 69 -10.18 -6.07 3.90
C VAL A 69 -9.45 -6.33 2.59
N VAL A 70 -10.15 -6.93 1.63
CA VAL A 70 -9.66 -7.25 0.29
C VAL A 70 -10.58 -6.62 -0.73
N SER A 71 -10.00 -5.94 -1.71
CA SER A 71 -10.70 -5.40 -2.88
C SER A 71 -10.40 -6.25 -4.12
N SER A 72 -11.41 -6.55 -4.93
CA SER A 72 -11.28 -7.35 -6.15
C SER A 72 -11.87 -6.62 -7.37
N LEU A 73 -11.39 -7.00 -8.56
CA LEU A 73 -11.92 -6.59 -9.86
C LEU A 73 -13.39 -6.99 -10.07
N ASP A 74 -13.94 -7.87 -9.23
CA ASP A 74 -15.37 -8.21 -9.23
C ASP A 74 -16.26 -7.12 -8.60
N ASN A 75 -15.68 -5.99 -8.19
CA ASN A 75 -16.31 -4.86 -7.51
C ASN A 75 -16.81 -5.19 -6.09
N TYR A 76 -16.32 -6.25 -5.46
CA TYR A 76 -16.62 -6.53 -4.06
C TYR A 76 -15.43 -6.22 -3.15
N LEU A 77 -15.77 -5.74 -1.94
CA LEU A 77 -14.90 -5.80 -0.78
C LEU A 77 -15.25 -7.04 0.01
N ARG A 78 -14.24 -7.78 0.45
CA ARG A 78 -14.41 -8.92 1.35
C ARG A 78 -13.60 -8.67 2.60
N ILE A 79 -14.28 -8.72 3.74
CA ILE A 79 -13.69 -8.52 5.05
C ILE A 79 -13.63 -9.87 5.72
N TRP A 80 -12.43 -10.26 6.16
CA TRP A 80 -12.12 -11.56 6.73
C TRP A 80 -11.63 -11.38 8.16
N ASP A 81 -12.06 -12.29 9.05
CA ASP A 81 -11.47 -12.49 10.35
C ASP A 81 -10.13 -13.23 10.18
N ILE A 82 -9.06 -12.72 10.78
CA ILE A 82 -7.72 -13.29 10.64
C ILE A 82 -7.57 -14.58 11.45
N ASP A 83 -8.10 -14.60 12.68
CA ASP A 83 -7.92 -15.72 13.60
C ASP A 83 -8.76 -16.92 13.16
N ASP A 84 -10.02 -16.67 12.85
CA ASP A 84 -11.00 -17.67 12.42
C ASP A 84 -10.90 -18.00 10.93
N LYS A 85 -10.23 -17.16 10.13
CA LYS A 85 -10.10 -17.29 8.66
C LYS A 85 -11.47 -17.33 7.95
N LYS A 86 -12.46 -16.64 8.51
CA LYS A 86 -13.84 -16.61 8.02
C LYS A 86 -14.17 -15.29 7.37
N LEU A 87 -14.98 -15.34 6.32
CA LEU A 87 -15.57 -14.16 5.73
C LEU A 87 -16.58 -13.55 6.71
N ILE A 88 -16.33 -12.32 7.14
CA ILE A 88 -17.21 -11.54 8.02
C ILE A 88 -18.25 -10.80 7.17
N SER A 89 -17.79 -10.11 6.13
CA SER A 89 -18.64 -9.24 5.33
C SER A 89 -18.23 -9.21 3.86
N GLU A 90 -19.22 -9.00 3.02
CA GLU A 90 -19.07 -8.86 1.57
C GLU A 90 -19.92 -7.66 1.14
N ILE A 91 -19.24 -6.63 0.61
CA ILE A 91 -19.82 -5.32 0.29
C ILE A 91 -19.63 -5.06 -1.20
N GLN A 92 -20.74 -4.86 -1.92
CA GLN A 92 -20.69 -4.50 -3.33
C GLN A 92 -20.38 -3.00 -3.48
N CYS A 93 -19.36 -2.69 -4.27
CA CYS A 93 -18.98 -1.33 -4.65
C CYS A 93 -19.55 -0.96 -6.02
N ASP A 94 -19.61 0.35 -6.27
CA ASP A 94 -19.77 0.88 -7.62
C ASP A 94 -18.58 0.43 -8.49
N ALA A 95 -18.82 0.26 -9.80
CA ALA A 95 -17.79 -0.17 -10.73
C ALA A 95 -16.55 0.75 -10.67
N PHE A 96 -15.38 0.14 -10.56
CA PHE A 96 -14.07 0.82 -10.51
C PHE A 96 -13.87 1.78 -9.31
N ALA A 97 -14.73 1.72 -8.29
CA ALA A 97 -14.64 2.58 -7.11
C ALA A 97 -13.69 2.06 -6.01
N ASN A 98 -13.08 0.89 -6.20
CA ASN A 98 -12.32 0.13 -5.21
C ASN A 98 -10.87 -0.19 -5.62
N TRP A 99 -10.21 0.70 -6.37
CA TRP A 99 -8.81 0.53 -6.75
C TRP A 99 -7.84 0.51 -5.56
N LYS A 100 -8.17 1.22 -4.49
CA LYS A 100 -7.49 1.14 -3.19
C LYS A 100 -8.48 0.97 -2.07
N VAL A 101 -8.08 0.27 -1.02
CA VAL A 101 -8.91 0.03 0.17
C VAL A 101 -8.11 0.11 1.46
N ARG A 102 -8.63 0.79 2.47
CA ARG A 102 -8.02 0.88 3.82
C ARG A 102 -9.10 0.81 4.89
N PHE A 103 -8.76 0.28 6.05
CA PHE A 103 -9.58 0.50 7.24
C PHE A 103 -9.42 1.95 7.71
N TYR A 104 -10.55 2.63 7.94
CA TYR A 104 -10.58 3.89 8.70
C TYR A 104 -10.57 3.61 10.20
N ASP A 105 -11.33 2.59 10.59
CA ASP A 105 -11.32 1.93 11.90
C ASP A 105 -11.82 0.48 11.70
N SER A 106 -11.93 -0.31 12.77
CA SER A 106 -12.35 -1.73 12.67
C SER A 106 -13.80 -1.95 12.22
N SER A 107 -14.61 -0.88 12.10
CA SER A 107 -16.00 -0.93 11.64
C SER A 107 -16.24 -0.23 10.31
N ILE A 108 -15.27 0.57 9.83
CA ILE A 108 -15.40 1.38 8.62
C ILE A 108 -14.23 1.12 7.68
N VAL A 109 -14.56 0.79 6.43
CA VAL A 109 -13.58 0.69 5.33
C VAL A 109 -13.76 1.84 4.36
N VAL A 110 -12.65 2.33 3.84
CA VAL A 110 -12.59 3.40 2.84
C VAL A 110 -12.10 2.81 1.54
N THR A 111 -12.78 3.14 0.46
CA THR A 111 -12.29 2.88 -0.89
C THR A 111 -11.98 4.17 -1.62
N SER A 112 -11.00 4.13 -2.51
CA SER A 112 -10.79 5.16 -3.52
C SER A 112 -10.61 4.52 -4.88
N GLY A 113 -11.17 5.12 -5.91
CA GLY A 113 -11.09 4.58 -7.26
C GLY A 113 -11.16 5.63 -8.35
N GLU A 114 -11.95 5.35 -9.38
CA GLU A 114 -12.13 6.28 -10.50
C GLU A 114 -12.92 7.53 -10.12
N MET A 115 -12.75 8.56 -10.95
CA MET A 115 -13.42 9.86 -10.81
C MET A 115 -13.11 10.59 -9.49
N GLY A 116 -12.02 10.23 -8.81
CA GLY A 116 -11.63 10.84 -7.54
C GLY A 116 -12.63 10.61 -6.42
N ILE A 117 -13.52 9.61 -6.55
CA ILE A 117 -14.54 9.30 -5.52
C ILE A 117 -13.90 8.46 -4.42
N ILE A 118 -14.20 8.86 -3.19
CA ILE A 118 -13.83 8.16 -1.96
C ILE A 118 -15.12 7.76 -1.26
N ASN A 119 -15.29 6.47 -0.99
CA ASN A 119 -16.47 5.94 -0.32
C ASN A 119 -16.09 5.40 1.05
N PHE A 120 -16.99 5.56 2.01
CA PHE A 120 -16.89 4.94 3.33
C PHE A 120 -18.03 3.95 3.46
N TYR A 121 -17.70 2.70 3.80
CA TYR A 121 -18.67 1.65 4.03
C TYR A 121 -18.56 1.16 5.47
N HIS A 122 -19.72 0.96 6.10
CA HIS A 122 -19.77 0.28 7.38
C HIS A 122 -19.72 -1.23 7.16
N VAL A 123 -18.83 -1.93 7.86
CA VAL A 123 -18.54 -3.36 7.67
C VAL A 123 -19.77 -4.23 7.95
N ASP A 124 -20.45 -4.00 9.08
CA ASP A 124 -21.59 -4.83 9.49
C ASP A 124 -22.86 -4.56 8.68
N THR A 125 -23.24 -3.29 8.51
CA THR A 125 -24.48 -2.93 7.78
C THR A 125 -24.31 -3.06 6.27
N LYS A 126 -23.07 -3.06 5.76
CA LYS A 126 -22.70 -3.08 4.34
C LYS A 126 -23.15 -1.83 3.58
N GLU A 127 -23.57 -0.80 4.30
CA GLU A 127 -24.08 0.43 3.71
C GLU A 127 -22.94 1.42 3.46
N ARG A 128 -23.05 2.16 2.35
CA ARG A 128 -22.23 3.34 2.12
C ARG A 128 -22.71 4.47 3.02
N ILE A 129 -21.90 4.83 4.01
CA ILE A 129 -22.23 5.85 5.01
C ILE A 129 -21.77 7.26 4.60
N GLN A 130 -20.75 7.36 3.74
CA GLN A 130 -20.25 8.63 3.25
C GLN A 130 -19.66 8.50 1.84
N LYS A 131 -19.80 9.57 1.06
CA LYS A 131 -19.14 9.76 -0.24
C LYS A 131 -18.44 11.11 -0.25
N ILE A 132 -17.21 11.15 -0.73
CA ILE A 132 -16.42 12.38 -0.90
C ILE A 132 -15.87 12.38 -2.32
N GLU A 133 -15.99 13.51 -2.99
CA GLU A 133 -15.43 13.70 -4.32
C GLU A 133 -14.18 14.56 -4.19
N THR A 134 -13.05 14.06 -4.65
CA THR A 134 -11.86 14.87 -4.92
C THR A 134 -12.02 15.54 -6.30
N ASP A 135 -10.93 15.91 -6.98
CA ASP A 135 -11.04 16.48 -8.32
C ASP A 135 -11.42 15.38 -9.33
N PRO A 136 -12.58 15.48 -10.03
CA PRO A 136 -13.13 14.41 -10.86
C PRO A 136 -12.27 14.04 -12.08
N ILE A 137 -11.20 14.79 -12.36
CA ILE A 137 -10.38 14.61 -13.56
C ILE A 137 -9.46 13.36 -13.46
N TYR A 138 -9.12 12.90 -12.26
CA TYR A 138 -8.05 11.92 -12.08
C TYR A 138 -8.45 10.72 -11.21
N TYR A 139 -7.93 9.55 -11.58
CA TYR A 139 -8.04 8.31 -10.81
C TYR A 139 -7.22 8.38 -9.53
N SER A 140 -7.73 7.80 -8.44
CA SER A 140 -6.96 7.63 -7.20
C SER A 140 -5.98 6.47 -7.38
N SER A 141 -4.69 6.75 -7.22
CA SER A 141 -3.60 5.79 -7.42
C SER A 141 -2.97 5.31 -6.11
N SER A 142 -3.17 6.05 -5.02
CA SER A 142 -2.73 5.67 -3.67
C SER A 142 -3.69 6.21 -2.61
N LEU A 143 -3.84 5.43 -1.54
CA LEU A 143 -4.66 5.76 -0.37
C LEU A 143 -3.93 5.32 0.89
N GLN A 144 -3.82 6.22 1.86
CA GLN A 144 -3.32 5.92 3.20
C GLN A 144 -4.14 6.68 4.24
N ILE A 145 -4.15 6.15 5.47
CA ILE A 145 -4.88 6.72 6.61
C ILE A 145 -3.95 6.70 7.82
N HIS A 146 -3.89 7.82 8.54
CA HIS A 146 -3.20 7.93 9.82
C HIS A 146 -3.99 8.86 10.74
N ASP A 147 -4.35 8.39 11.94
CA ASP A 147 -5.12 9.17 12.92
C ASP A 147 -6.36 9.88 12.30
N GLN A 148 -7.15 9.13 11.51
CA GLN A 148 -8.34 9.62 10.79
C GLN A 148 -8.09 10.67 9.70
N LEU A 149 -6.83 11.01 9.41
CA LEU A 149 -6.44 11.82 8.26
C LEU A 149 -6.23 10.91 7.05
N LEU A 150 -7.04 11.08 6.01
CA LEU A 150 -6.86 10.37 4.76
C LEU A 150 -5.91 11.15 3.85
N ALA A 151 -5.01 10.44 3.19
CA ALA A 151 -4.16 10.95 2.12
C ALA A 151 -4.42 10.16 0.84
N VAL A 152 -4.80 10.87 -0.21
CA VAL A 152 -5.15 10.29 -1.51
C VAL A 152 -4.29 10.91 -2.60
N GLY A 153 -3.48 10.08 -3.24
CA GLY A 153 -2.68 10.47 -4.38
C GLY A 153 -3.40 10.08 -5.67
N ASN A 154 -3.27 10.91 -6.71
CA ASN A 154 -3.92 10.66 -7.99
C ASN A 154 -2.92 10.52 -9.15
N GLU A 155 -3.44 10.07 -10.30
CA GLU A 155 -2.69 9.91 -11.55
C GLU A 155 -2.16 11.24 -12.12
N GLY A 156 -2.78 12.37 -11.73
CA GLY A 156 -2.33 13.71 -12.09
C GLY A 156 -1.17 14.26 -11.26
N GLY A 157 -0.67 13.52 -10.26
CA GLY A 157 0.41 13.94 -9.36
C GLY A 157 -0.02 14.85 -8.21
N SER A 158 -1.33 14.91 -7.94
CA SER A 158 -1.90 15.68 -6.83
C SER A 158 -2.14 14.79 -5.61
N LEU A 159 -1.90 15.37 -4.43
CA LEU A 159 -2.18 14.80 -3.12
C LEU A 159 -3.36 15.55 -2.50
N PHE A 160 -4.42 14.83 -2.15
CA PHE A 160 -5.53 15.32 -1.36
C PHE A 160 -5.41 14.83 0.08
N LEU A 161 -5.64 15.73 1.03
CA LEU A 161 -5.82 15.41 2.45
C LEU A 161 -7.25 15.66 2.85
N ILE A 162 -7.83 14.73 3.60
CA ILE A 162 -9.22 14.77 4.04
C ILE A 162 -9.26 14.46 5.52
N ASP A 163 -9.68 15.44 6.32
CA ASP A 163 -9.81 15.27 7.78
C ASP A 163 -11.11 14.54 8.17
N SER A 164 -11.27 14.29 9.47
CA SER A 164 -12.46 13.63 10.03
C SER A 164 -13.76 14.45 9.90
N LYS A 165 -13.67 15.73 9.53
CA LYS A 165 -14.81 16.58 9.19
C LYS A 165 -15.03 16.68 7.68
N PHE A 166 -14.33 15.85 6.90
CA PHE A 166 -14.35 15.80 5.45
C PHE A 166 -13.89 17.10 4.76
N GLN A 167 -13.10 17.93 5.46
CA GLN A 167 -12.48 19.10 4.87
C GLN A 167 -11.29 18.67 4.01
N LYS A 168 -11.20 19.27 2.82
CA LYS A 168 -10.23 18.89 1.80
C LYS A 168 -9.14 19.94 1.65
N LYS A 169 -7.88 19.51 1.63
CA LYS A 169 -6.72 20.30 1.17
C LYS A 169 -6.04 19.56 0.03
N ALA A 170 -5.47 20.28 -0.94
CA ALA A 170 -4.81 19.69 -2.09
C ALA A 170 -3.50 20.40 -2.43
N ILE A 171 -2.46 19.62 -2.70
CA ILE A 171 -1.17 20.09 -3.21
C ILE A 171 -0.79 19.24 -4.41
N LYS A 172 -0.06 19.81 -5.37
CA LYS A 172 0.43 19.09 -6.55
C LYS A 172 1.94 18.85 -6.45
N PRO A 173 2.39 17.85 -5.68
CA PRO A 173 3.81 17.59 -5.50
C PRO A 173 4.46 17.02 -6.75
N HIS A 174 3.75 16.24 -7.57
CA HIS A 174 4.35 15.50 -8.67
C HIS A 174 3.74 15.89 -10.03
N SER A 175 4.49 15.64 -11.11
CA SER A 175 4.00 15.82 -12.49
C SER A 175 3.44 14.52 -13.09
N LYS A 176 3.50 13.42 -12.35
CA LYS A 176 3.13 12.07 -12.73
C LYS A 176 2.40 11.38 -11.57
N PRO A 177 1.76 10.21 -11.79
CA PRO A 177 0.99 9.52 -10.77
C PRO A 177 1.70 9.37 -9.43
N ILE A 178 0.99 9.59 -8.32
CA ILE A 178 1.48 9.28 -6.97
C ILE A 178 1.15 7.82 -6.66
N LYS A 179 2.14 6.93 -6.74
CA LYS A 179 1.91 5.49 -6.56
C LYS A 179 1.95 5.04 -5.10
N THR A 180 2.63 5.79 -4.24
CA THR A 180 2.70 5.46 -2.81
C THR A 180 2.76 6.70 -1.93
N ILE A 181 2.24 6.53 -0.72
CA ILE A 181 2.14 7.54 0.32
C ILE A 181 2.57 6.87 1.62
N LEU A 182 3.28 7.61 2.48
CA LEU A 182 3.62 7.14 3.83
C LEU A 182 3.54 8.31 4.82
N PHE A 183 2.69 8.18 5.83
CA PHE A 183 2.75 9.07 7.00
C PHE A 183 3.99 8.72 7.83
N LEU A 184 4.86 9.71 8.04
CA LEU A 184 5.97 9.57 8.97
C LEU A 184 5.51 9.85 10.39
N ASP A 185 4.69 10.88 10.55
CA ASP A 185 4.05 11.29 11.80
C ASP A 185 2.82 12.16 11.47
N ASN A 186 2.19 12.74 12.48
CA ASN A 186 1.03 13.63 12.32
C ASN A 186 1.31 14.95 11.58
N ASN A 187 2.57 15.28 11.33
CA ASN A 187 3.01 16.52 10.70
C ASN A 187 3.73 16.31 9.36
N LYS A 188 4.09 15.08 9.00
CA LYS A 188 4.92 14.80 7.83
C LYS A 188 4.44 13.60 7.04
N ILE A 189 4.38 13.79 5.72
CA ILE A 189 4.00 12.75 4.78
C ILE A 189 4.99 12.67 3.62
N LEU A 190 5.28 11.44 3.18
CA LEU A 190 6.06 11.15 1.99
C LEU A 190 5.13 10.78 0.84
N THR A 191 5.45 11.26 -0.36
CA THR A 191 4.81 10.85 -1.60
C THR A 191 5.87 10.31 -2.58
N GLY A 192 5.59 9.17 -3.20
CA GLY A 192 6.41 8.54 -4.22
C GLY A 192 5.66 8.46 -5.55
N SER A 193 6.35 8.75 -6.65
CA SER A 193 5.71 8.92 -7.95
C SER A 193 6.41 8.19 -9.09
N GLU A 194 5.68 7.98 -10.18
CA GLU A 194 6.20 7.56 -11.48
C GLU A 194 7.21 8.53 -12.11
N ASP A 195 7.35 9.75 -11.58
CA ASP A 195 8.46 10.64 -11.95
C ASP A 195 9.82 10.22 -11.37
N GLY A 196 9.85 9.16 -10.54
CA GLY A 196 11.05 8.63 -9.91
C GLY A 196 11.52 9.44 -8.69
N LEU A 197 10.72 10.41 -8.26
CA LEU A 197 11.02 11.25 -7.10
C LEU A 197 10.21 10.80 -5.88
N ILE A 198 10.79 11.11 -4.73
CA ILE A 198 10.11 11.05 -3.44
C ILE A 198 10.08 12.49 -2.90
N LYS A 199 8.95 12.92 -2.37
CA LYS A 199 8.80 14.26 -1.77
C LYS A 199 8.30 14.14 -0.34
N LEU A 200 8.86 14.96 0.54
CA LEU A 200 8.42 15.14 1.93
C LEU A 200 7.63 16.43 2.01
N ILE A 201 6.45 16.33 2.59
CA ILE A 201 5.52 17.44 2.77
C ILE A 201 5.31 17.66 4.26
N ASP A 202 5.43 18.91 4.68
CA ASP A 202 5.03 19.38 6.00
C ASP A 202 3.53 19.66 5.97
N LEU A 203 2.77 19.02 6.87
CA LEU A 203 1.31 19.09 6.91
C LEU A 203 0.78 20.35 7.58
N GLU A 204 1.57 20.97 8.47
CA GLU A 204 1.20 22.21 9.15
C GLU A 204 1.26 23.38 8.17
N LYS A 205 2.38 23.51 7.45
CA LYS A 205 2.59 24.53 6.41
C LYS A 205 1.94 24.16 5.09
N PHE A 206 1.71 22.86 4.88
CA PHE A 206 1.20 22.28 3.65
C PHE A 206 2.10 22.59 2.44
N GLU A 207 3.40 22.38 2.63
CA GLU A 207 4.46 22.70 1.67
C GLU A 207 5.43 21.53 1.49
N ILE A 208 6.04 21.44 0.29
CA ILE A 208 7.09 20.46 0.01
C ILE A 208 8.38 20.97 0.64
N ILE A 209 8.88 20.26 1.66
CA ILE A 209 10.07 20.68 2.41
C ILE A 209 11.34 19.92 1.98
N GLN A 210 11.19 18.78 1.31
CA GLN A 210 12.34 18.01 0.82
C GLN A 210 11.98 17.17 -0.41
N GLN A 211 12.98 16.90 -1.25
CA GLN A 211 12.89 16.01 -2.39
C GLN A 211 14.07 15.03 -2.34
N PHE A 212 13.80 13.73 -2.44
CA PHE A 212 14.83 12.70 -2.50
C PHE A 212 15.06 12.26 -3.94
N ARG A 213 16.32 12.09 -4.32
CA ARG A 213 16.73 11.70 -5.67
C ARG A 213 17.54 10.40 -5.61
N GLY A 214 17.20 9.44 -6.46
CA GLY A 214 17.97 8.20 -6.58
C GLY A 214 17.33 7.13 -7.45
N HIS A 215 16.01 6.99 -7.39
CA HIS A 215 15.30 6.07 -8.29
C HIS A 215 15.33 6.60 -9.73
N LYS A 216 15.55 5.69 -10.67
CA LYS A 216 15.59 6.01 -12.11
C LYS A 216 14.21 5.95 -12.76
N TYR A 217 13.33 5.12 -12.21
CA TYR A 217 11.96 4.92 -12.65
C TYR A 217 10.98 5.05 -11.48
N GLY A 218 9.71 4.75 -11.72
CA GLY A 218 8.64 5.00 -10.76
C GLY A 218 8.88 4.36 -9.40
N VAL A 219 8.60 5.14 -8.35
CA VAL A 219 8.63 4.68 -6.96
C VAL A 219 7.29 4.03 -6.65
N MET A 220 7.30 2.72 -6.40
CA MET A 220 6.07 1.93 -6.36
C MET A 220 5.48 1.79 -4.96
N ASP A 221 6.33 1.65 -3.95
CA ASP A 221 5.86 1.47 -2.57
C ASP A 221 6.88 1.96 -1.54
N PHE A 222 6.39 2.20 -0.31
CA PHE A 222 7.17 2.60 0.85
C PHE A 222 6.87 1.71 2.06
N CYS A 223 7.85 1.57 2.95
CA CYS A 223 7.60 1.13 4.31
C CYS A 223 8.48 1.89 5.32
N LYS A 224 7.93 2.15 6.51
CA LYS A 224 8.65 2.79 7.61
C LYS A 224 9.52 1.77 8.33
N ILE A 225 10.78 2.12 8.59
CA ILE A 225 11.67 1.32 9.47
C ILE A 225 11.56 1.87 10.89
N ASN A 226 11.66 3.19 11.03
CA ASN A 226 11.57 3.93 12.28
C ASN A 226 11.26 5.42 11.97
N GLU A 227 11.23 6.29 12.98
CA GLU A 227 10.92 7.72 12.83
C GLU A 227 11.86 8.50 11.89
N LYS A 228 13.07 7.99 11.65
CA LYS A 228 14.11 8.66 10.87
C LYS A 228 14.41 7.96 9.56
N SER A 229 13.89 6.76 9.32
CA SER A 229 14.27 5.95 8.18
C SER A 229 13.11 5.20 7.56
N PHE A 230 13.13 5.12 6.24
CA PHE A 230 12.14 4.39 5.44
C PHE A 230 12.81 3.68 4.27
N VAL A 231 12.10 2.71 3.70
CA VAL A 231 12.50 1.98 2.51
C VAL A 231 11.57 2.35 1.37
N SER A 232 12.11 2.40 0.16
CA SER A 232 11.33 2.46 -1.06
C SER A 232 11.73 1.36 -2.03
N CYS A 233 10.77 0.96 -2.87
CA CYS A 233 11.00 0.08 -4.00
C CYS A 233 10.55 0.73 -5.31
N SER A 234 11.07 0.24 -6.44
CA SER A 234 10.85 0.87 -7.73
C SER A 234 10.87 -0.12 -8.89
N THR A 235 10.25 0.29 -10.01
CA THR A 235 10.36 -0.37 -11.31
C THR A 235 11.78 -0.34 -11.89
N ASP A 236 12.70 0.44 -11.29
CA ASP A 236 14.14 0.37 -11.61
C ASP A 236 14.87 -0.84 -11.02
N ARG A 237 14.13 -1.74 -10.35
CA ARG A 237 14.63 -2.98 -9.74
C ARG A 237 15.57 -2.71 -8.57
N THR A 238 15.37 -1.58 -7.88
CA THR A 238 16.15 -1.24 -6.69
C THR A 238 15.27 -1.09 -5.46
N ILE A 239 15.84 -1.47 -4.32
CA ILE A 239 15.35 -1.17 -2.98
C ILE A 239 16.31 -0.15 -2.39
N ARG A 240 15.78 0.96 -1.87
CA ARG A 240 16.59 2.04 -1.28
C ARG A 240 16.18 2.30 0.16
N VAL A 241 17.17 2.50 1.02
CA VAL A 241 16.97 2.91 2.42
C VAL A 241 17.38 4.36 2.56
N TRP A 242 16.49 5.14 3.16
CA TRP A 242 16.60 6.58 3.27
C TRP A 242 16.64 7.00 4.72
N ASP A 243 17.34 8.10 4.98
CA ASP A 243 17.16 8.89 6.20
C ASP A 243 16.35 10.11 5.82
N VAL A 244 15.28 10.37 6.56
CA VAL A 244 14.34 11.46 6.31
C VAL A 244 15.05 12.81 6.28
N ASN A 245 16.15 12.97 7.03
CA ASN A 245 16.92 14.21 7.10
C ASN A 245 18.00 14.32 6.01
N GLN A 246 18.11 13.34 5.12
CA GLN A 246 19.12 13.29 4.05
C GLN A 246 18.46 13.21 2.68
N ILE A 247 19.01 13.94 1.71
CA ILE A 247 18.44 14.01 0.34
C ILE A 247 18.77 12.76 -0.49
N TYR A 248 19.84 12.04 -0.15
CA TYR A 248 20.29 10.84 -0.85
C TYR A 248 20.09 9.60 0.02
N SER A 249 19.86 8.45 -0.63
CA SER A 249 19.70 7.16 0.06
C SER A 249 20.99 6.78 0.78
N GLN A 250 20.89 6.34 2.03
CA GLN A 250 22.03 5.84 2.80
C GLN A 250 22.57 4.52 2.24
N LYS A 251 21.66 3.64 1.81
CA LYS A 251 21.97 2.32 1.26
C LYS A 251 21.05 2.06 0.06
N HIS A 252 21.52 1.27 -0.92
CA HIS A 252 20.67 0.75 -1.99
C HIS A 252 21.08 -0.67 -2.35
N ILE A 253 20.11 -1.44 -2.83
CA ILE A 253 20.28 -2.78 -3.41
C ILE A 253 19.74 -2.73 -4.83
N GLN A 254 20.46 -3.34 -5.76
CA GLN A 254 19.90 -3.72 -7.05
C GLN A 254 19.52 -5.19 -6.98
N THR A 255 18.27 -5.51 -7.28
CA THR A 255 17.83 -6.91 -7.28
C THR A 255 18.49 -7.64 -8.45
N MET A 256 18.83 -8.90 -8.22
CA MET A 256 19.64 -9.71 -9.14
C MET A 256 18.95 -9.88 -10.51
N ASN A 257 19.75 -10.10 -11.56
CA ASN A 257 19.27 -10.16 -12.95
C ASN A 257 18.32 -11.33 -13.26
N ASP A 258 18.26 -12.34 -12.38
CA ASP A 258 17.39 -13.52 -12.47
C ASP A 258 15.93 -13.24 -12.04
N LYS A 259 15.65 -12.06 -11.48
CA LYS A 259 14.30 -11.60 -11.13
C LYS A 259 13.84 -10.52 -12.14
N PRO A 260 13.28 -10.91 -13.29
CA PRO A 260 12.80 -9.94 -14.28
C PRO A 260 11.61 -9.15 -13.71
N GLY A 261 11.45 -7.89 -14.12
CA GLY A 261 10.35 -7.04 -13.64
C GLY A 261 10.73 -6.16 -12.45
N GLY A 262 9.87 -5.18 -12.16
CA GLY A 262 10.02 -4.24 -11.06
C GLY A 262 9.68 -4.86 -9.70
N ILE A 263 9.70 -4.01 -8.68
CA ILE A 263 9.25 -4.35 -7.34
C ILE A 263 7.95 -3.56 -7.12
N SER A 264 6.85 -4.26 -6.91
CA SER A 264 5.50 -3.68 -6.80
C SER A 264 5.12 -3.36 -5.35
N GLY A 265 5.68 -4.07 -4.37
CA GLY A 265 5.34 -3.90 -2.96
C GLY A 265 6.53 -4.07 -2.03
N ILE A 266 6.53 -3.32 -0.92
CA ILE A 266 7.59 -3.37 0.09
C ILE A 266 7.01 -3.30 1.49
N ARG A 267 7.41 -4.23 2.36
CA ARG A 267 7.05 -4.21 3.79
C ARG A 267 8.30 -4.39 4.63
N TYR A 268 8.24 -3.95 5.89
CA TYR A 268 9.32 -4.12 6.86
C TYR A 268 8.76 -4.72 8.13
N LYS A 269 9.33 -5.84 8.56
CA LYS A 269 8.93 -6.54 9.79
C LYS A 269 10.08 -7.38 10.32
N ASN A 270 10.23 -7.45 11.65
CA ASN A 270 11.23 -8.27 12.34
C ASN A 270 12.66 -8.05 11.79
N ASP A 271 13.04 -6.78 11.61
CA ASP A 271 14.33 -6.36 11.01
C ASP A 271 14.62 -6.90 9.62
N GLN A 272 13.57 -7.26 8.89
CA GLN A 272 13.64 -7.71 7.51
C GLN A 272 12.79 -6.86 6.58
N ILE A 273 13.33 -6.61 5.40
CA ILE A 273 12.57 -6.08 4.27
C ILE A 273 11.96 -7.26 3.51
N ILE A 274 10.67 -7.18 3.23
CA ILE A 274 9.91 -8.12 2.42
C ILE A 274 9.55 -7.41 1.12
N ALA A 275 10.02 -7.92 -0.01
CA ALA A 275 9.82 -7.32 -1.33
C ALA A 275 8.99 -8.25 -2.22
N ALA A 276 7.93 -7.71 -2.80
CA ALA A 276 7.11 -8.38 -3.80
C ALA A 276 7.56 -7.94 -5.20
N HIS A 277 7.96 -8.90 -6.03
CA HIS A 277 8.44 -8.67 -7.39
C HIS A 277 7.34 -8.98 -8.40
N ASP A 278 7.30 -8.23 -9.50
CA ASP A 278 6.29 -8.40 -10.57
C ASP A 278 6.31 -9.82 -11.17
N CYS A 279 7.45 -10.51 -11.13
CA CYS A 279 7.61 -11.88 -11.60
C CYS A 279 7.06 -12.98 -10.66
N GLY A 280 6.31 -12.61 -9.61
CA GLY A 280 5.74 -13.58 -8.68
C GLY A 280 6.73 -14.06 -7.61
N ILE A 281 7.86 -13.38 -7.41
CA ILE A 281 8.83 -13.73 -6.36
C ILE A 281 8.63 -12.82 -5.15
N ILE A 282 8.66 -13.41 -3.96
CA ILE A 282 8.71 -12.72 -2.67
C ILE A 282 10.10 -12.92 -2.08
N SER A 283 10.83 -11.83 -1.84
CA SER A 283 12.21 -11.85 -1.35
C SER A 283 12.31 -11.24 0.04
N PHE A 284 13.18 -11.80 0.87
CA PHE A 284 13.45 -11.33 2.22
C PHE A 284 14.89 -10.83 2.32
N TYR A 285 15.10 -9.64 2.87
CA TYR A 285 16.41 -9.03 3.04
C TYR A 285 16.66 -8.62 4.49
N ALA A 286 17.87 -8.85 4.99
CA ALA A 286 18.31 -8.37 6.30
C ALA A 286 18.90 -6.95 6.17
N LEU A 287 18.51 -6.03 7.06
CA LEU A 287 18.90 -4.60 7.03
C LEU A 287 20.29 -4.29 7.62
#